data_AF-A0A519EDZ9-F1
#
_entry.id   AF-A0A519EDZ9-F1
#
_cell.length_a   1.000
_cell.length_b   1.000
_cell.length_c   1.000
_cell.angle_alpha   90.00
_cell.angle_beta   90.00
_cell.angle_gamma   90.00
#
_symmetry.space_group_name_H-M   'P 1'
#
loop_
_entity.id
_entity.type
_entity.pdbx_description
1 polymer ?
#
loop_
_entity_poly.entity_id
_entity_poly.type
_entity_poly.pdbx_seq_one_letter_code
_entity_poly.pdbx_strand_id
1 'polypeptide(L)'
;MAEKFTFQEYWDDPRFTGKRPNFEASLSHAYGDNIYHFAENGEWIQEDSHHSFAGGQLNSANLQRDTGADAVLVGHDYIYWGGAAIDIPSDLNSELETDRLYPPARSHRSNFDPQFIKKVDDWFISIVGRGLQGRPASW
;
A
#
# COMPACT_ATOMS: atom_id res chain seq x y z
N MET A 1 -6.42 15.04 -2.25
CA MET A 1 -7.09 14.66 -0.99
C MET A 1 -7.08 13.15 -0.91
N ALA A 2 -6.75 12.56 0.25
CA ALA A 2 -6.88 11.13 0.44
C ALA A 2 -8.33 10.76 0.79
N GLU A 3 -8.76 9.57 0.38
CA GLU A 3 -10.09 9.03 0.66
C GLU A 3 -9.97 7.80 1.56
N LYS A 4 -11.02 7.53 2.35
CA LYS A 4 -11.14 6.34 3.17
C LYS A 4 -12.46 5.64 2.81
N PHE A 5 -12.38 4.34 2.57
CA PHE A 5 -13.49 3.44 2.29
C PHE A 5 -13.49 2.31 3.31
N THR A 6 -14.63 1.66 3.50
CA THR A 6 -14.66 0.26 3.97
C THR A 6 -14.17 -0.67 2.85
N PHE A 7 -13.89 -1.93 3.17
CA PHE A 7 -13.54 -2.92 2.15
C PHE A 7 -14.66 -3.11 1.13
N GLN A 8 -15.92 -3.11 1.58
CA GLN A 8 -17.07 -3.27 0.69
C GLN A 8 -17.28 -2.05 -0.21
N GLU A 9 -17.18 -0.83 0.34
CA GLU A 9 -17.31 0.38 -0.47
C GLU A 9 -16.21 0.46 -1.53
N TYR A 10 -14.97 0.09 -1.19
CA TYR A 10 -13.89 -0.02 -2.18
C TYR A 10 -14.23 -1.09 -3.22
N TRP A 11 -14.72 -2.24 -2.78
CA TRP A 11 -15.06 -3.35 -3.67
C TRP A 11 -16.11 -2.93 -4.69
N ASP A 12 -17.18 -2.27 -4.26
CA ASP A 12 -18.31 -1.90 -5.12
C ASP A 12 -18.04 -0.65 -5.99
N ASP A 13 -17.01 0.13 -5.67
CA ASP A 13 -16.67 1.33 -6.42
C ASP A 13 -16.11 0.99 -7.84
N PRO A 14 -16.76 1.45 -8.92
CA PRO A 14 -16.34 1.17 -10.29
C PRO A 14 -14.92 1.64 -10.64
N ARG A 15 -14.37 2.63 -9.90
CA ARG A 15 -12.99 3.12 -10.10
C ARG A 15 -11.97 2.03 -9.83
N PHE A 16 -12.30 1.02 -9.01
CA PHE A 16 -11.37 0.00 -8.54
C PHE A 16 -11.62 -1.39 -9.13
N THR A 17 -12.62 -1.56 -10.02
CA THR A 17 -12.89 -2.86 -10.65
C THR A 17 -11.68 -3.44 -11.38
N GLY A 18 -10.92 -2.61 -12.10
CA GLY A 18 -9.70 -3.03 -12.79
C GLY A 18 -8.51 -3.32 -11.88
N LYS A 19 -8.63 -3.08 -10.57
CA LYS A 19 -7.58 -3.30 -9.56
C LYS A 19 -7.83 -4.55 -8.72
N ARG A 20 -8.92 -5.27 -8.97
CA ARG A 20 -9.21 -6.56 -8.32
C ARG A 20 -8.29 -7.66 -8.89
N PRO A 21 -8.01 -8.73 -8.12
CA PRO A 21 -7.21 -9.84 -8.58
C PRO A 21 -7.73 -10.44 -9.89
N ASN A 22 -6.83 -10.70 -10.83
CA ASN A 22 -7.14 -11.37 -12.09
C ASN A 22 -5.90 -12.10 -12.63
N PHE A 23 -5.90 -13.42 -12.49
CA PHE A 23 -4.82 -14.29 -13.00
C PHE A 23 -4.74 -14.37 -14.52
N GLU A 24 -5.86 -14.15 -15.22
CA GLU A 24 -5.93 -14.21 -16.68
C GLU A 24 -5.42 -12.91 -17.34
N ALA A 25 -5.17 -11.86 -16.56
CA ALA A 25 -4.72 -10.57 -17.08
C ALA A 25 -3.19 -10.47 -17.15
N SER A 26 -2.53 -10.12 -16.05
CA SER A 26 -1.07 -9.96 -16.02
C SER A 26 -0.55 -10.26 -14.62
N LEU A 27 0.76 -10.47 -14.50
CA LEU A 27 1.38 -10.77 -13.21
C LEU A 27 1.03 -9.73 -12.15
N SER A 28 0.97 -8.44 -12.49
CA SER A 28 0.59 -7.38 -11.55
C SER A 28 -0.86 -7.51 -11.08
N HIS A 29 -1.76 -7.94 -11.96
CA HIS A 29 -3.17 -8.10 -11.64
C HIS A 29 -3.42 -9.38 -10.83
N ALA A 30 -2.54 -10.37 -10.86
CA ALA A 30 -2.66 -11.56 -10.00
C ALA A 30 -2.54 -11.25 -8.48
N TYR A 31 -1.98 -10.09 -8.13
CA TYR A 31 -1.93 -9.62 -6.75
C TYR A 31 -3.19 -8.83 -6.38
N GLY A 32 -3.61 -7.89 -7.24
CA GLY A 32 -4.70 -6.94 -6.96
C GLY A 32 -4.34 -5.93 -5.87
N ASP A 33 -5.03 -4.78 -5.83
CA ASP A 33 -4.86 -3.76 -4.79
C ASP A 33 -5.65 -4.11 -3.52
N ASN A 34 -6.78 -4.80 -3.66
CA ASN A 34 -7.60 -5.34 -2.57
C ASN A 34 -8.15 -6.70 -2.97
N ILE A 35 -8.10 -7.66 -2.04
CA ILE A 35 -8.53 -9.04 -2.23
C ILE A 35 -9.68 -9.44 -1.30
N TYR A 36 -10.18 -8.51 -0.49
CA TYR A 36 -11.20 -8.79 0.53
C TYR A 36 -12.50 -8.02 0.25
N HIS A 37 -13.63 -8.69 0.42
CA HIS A 37 -14.97 -8.09 0.41
C HIS A 37 -15.96 -8.98 1.20
N PHE A 38 -17.22 -8.59 1.28
CA PHE A 38 -18.26 -9.41 1.90
C PHE A 38 -19.07 -10.18 0.87
N ALA A 39 -19.46 -11.40 1.25
CA ALA A 39 -20.54 -12.16 0.65
C ALA A 39 -21.91 -11.57 1.03
N GLU A 40 -22.96 -11.99 0.33
CA GLU A 40 -24.35 -11.58 0.64
C GLU A 40 -24.80 -11.97 2.06
N ASN A 41 -24.21 -13.03 2.63
CA ASN A 41 -24.48 -13.47 4.00
C ASN A 41 -23.68 -12.69 5.06
N GLY A 42 -22.86 -11.72 4.66
CA GLY A 42 -22.01 -10.91 5.55
C GLY A 42 -20.70 -11.58 5.98
N GLU A 43 -20.35 -12.73 5.41
CA GLU A 43 -19.04 -13.36 5.64
C GLU A 43 -17.96 -12.73 4.77
N TRP A 44 -16.72 -12.73 5.26
CA TRP A 44 -15.57 -12.29 4.48
C TRP A 44 -15.29 -13.27 3.34
N ILE A 45 -15.05 -12.71 2.15
CA ILE A 45 -14.45 -13.39 1.01
C ILE A 45 -13.02 -12.87 0.88
N GLN A 46 -12.08 -13.80 0.73
CA GLN A 46 -10.77 -13.55 0.15
C GLN A 46 -10.79 -14.09 -1.29
N GLU A 47 -10.58 -13.21 -2.26
CA GLU A 47 -10.51 -13.59 -3.67
C GLU A 47 -9.25 -14.40 -3.97
N ASP A 48 -9.34 -15.24 -5.00
CA ASP A 48 -8.16 -15.97 -5.46
C ASP A 48 -7.10 -14.97 -5.91
N SER A 49 -5.91 -15.08 -5.32
CA SER A 49 -4.81 -14.13 -5.50
C SER A 49 -3.49 -14.78 -5.12
N HIS A 50 -2.38 -14.06 -5.35
CA HIS A 50 -1.05 -14.49 -4.90
C HIS A 50 -0.96 -14.76 -3.37
N HIS A 51 -1.86 -14.19 -2.57
CA HIS A 51 -1.89 -14.36 -1.11
C HIS A 51 -2.78 -15.53 -0.65
N SER A 52 -3.46 -16.20 -1.58
CA SER A 52 -4.27 -17.38 -1.32
C SER A 52 -3.39 -18.64 -1.30
N PHE A 53 -3.86 -19.67 -0.61
CA PHE A 53 -3.25 -21.00 -0.72
C PHE A 53 -3.59 -21.64 -2.07
N ALA A 54 -2.96 -22.77 -2.37
CA ALA A 54 -3.15 -23.49 -3.63
C ALA A 54 -4.64 -23.69 -3.95
N GLY A 55 -5.02 -23.32 -5.18
CA GLY A 55 -6.41 -23.39 -5.65
C GLY A 55 -7.34 -22.32 -5.06
N GLY A 56 -6.82 -21.14 -4.71
CA GLY A 56 -7.60 -20.01 -4.21
C GLY A 56 -8.11 -20.17 -2.78
N GLN A 57 -7.53 -21.09 -2.01
CA GLN A 57 -7.98 -21.35 -0.65
C GLN A 57 -7.67 -20.18 0.30
N LEU A 58 -8.65 -19.86 1.15
CA LEU A 58 -8.57 -18.80 2.16
C LEU A 58 -7.34 -18.97 3.04
N ASN A 59 -6.57 -17.89 3.18
CA ASN A 59 -5.54 -17.78 4.19
C ASN A 59 -6.06 -17.04 5.43
N SER A 60 -6.62 -17.79 6.37
CA SER A 60 -7.29 -17.25 7.57
C SER A 60 -6.40 -16.34 8.43
N ALA A 61 -5.10 -16.63 8.49
CA ALA A 61 -4.14 -15.82 9.23
C ALA A 61 -3.89 -14.46 8.58
N ASN A 62 -3.96 -14.37 7.25
CA ASN A 62 -3.89 -13.10 6.53
C ASN A 62 -5.21 -12.34 6.65
N LEU A 63 -6.35 -13.00 6.41
CA LEU A 63 -7.66 -12.39 6.57
C LEU A 63 -7.78 -11.67 7.93
N GLN A 64 -7.52 -12.40 9.02
CA GLN A 64 -7.63 -11.83 10.37
C GLN A 64 -6.72 -10.61 10.58
N ARG A 65 -5.51 -10.63 10.02
CA ARG A 65 -4.54 -9.55 10.16
C ARG A 65 -4.94 -8.32 9.35
N ASP A 66 -5.32 -8.53 8.10
CA ASP A 66 -5.52 -7.48 7.11
C ASP A 66 -6.87 -6.79 7.30
N THR A 67 -7.90 -7.52 7.77
CA THR A 67 -9.23 -6.98 8.04
C THR A 67 -9.44 -6.57 9.50
N GLY A 68 -8.35 -6.38 10.26
CA GLY A 68 -8.42 -5.94 11.67
C GLY A 68 -9.00 -4.53 11.85
N ALA A 69 -9.03 -3.74 10.78
CA ALA A 69 -9.81 -2.52 10.66
C ALA A 69 -10.49 -2.50 9.29
N ASP A 70 -11.79 -2.20 9.26
CA ASP A 70 -12.54 -2.07 8.01
C ASP A 70 -12.25 -0.71 7.35
N ALA A 71 -11.07 -0.59 6.75
CA ALA A 71 -10.56 0.65 6.21
C ALA A 71 -9.58 0.42 5.06
N VAL A 72 -9.93 0.89 3.87
CA VAL A 72 -9.06 1.02 2.70
C VAL A 72 -8.74 2.49 2.47
N LEU A 73 -7.45 2.84 2.38
CA LEU A 73 -6.99 4.21 2.18
C LEU A 73 -6.55 4.41 0.73
N VAL A 74 -7.11 5.42 0.07
CA VAL A 74 -6.79 5.76 -1.32
C VAL A 74 -6.07 7.11 -1.35
N GLY A 75 -4.79 7.07 -1.70
CA GLY A 75 -3.94 8.24 -1.90
C GLY A 75 -3.81 8.59 -3.39
N HIS A 76 -3.79 9.88 -3.69
CA HIS A 76 -3.62 10.41 -5.06
C HIS A 76 -2.31 11.14 -5.29
N ASP A 77 -1.66 11.57 -4.21
CA ASP A 77 -0.36 12.25 -4.25
C ASP A 77 0.70 11.30 -3.71
N TYR A 78 1.38 10.62 -4.62
CA TYR A 78 2.40 9.62 -4.31
C TYR A 78 3.46 9.61 -5.40
N ILE A 79 4.60 8.97 -5.11
CA ILE A 79 5.64 8.68 -6.08
C ILE A 79 6.01 7.21 -5.94
N TYR A 80 5.85 6.42 -7.00
CA TYR A 80 6.32 5.04 -7.06
C TYR A 80 7.55 4.97 -7.96
N TRP A 81 8.72 4.82 -7.34
CA TRP A 81 9.98 4.74 -8.08
C TRP A 81 10.30 3.35 -8.63
N GLY A 82 9.81 2.28 -8.00
CA GLY A 82 10.21 0.91 -8.34
C GLY A 82 11.73 0.75 -8.34
N GLY A 83 12.30 0.23 -9.42
CA GLY A 83 13.76 0.08 -9.59
C GLY A 83 14.52 1.37 -9.90
N ALA A 84 13.84 2.51 -10.06
CA ALA A 84 14.44 3.82 -10.31
C ALA A 84 14.42 4.73 -9.07
N ALA A 85 14.55 4.13 -7.88
CA ALA A 85 14.57 4.87 -6.61
C ALA A 85 15.73 5.88 -6.56
N ILE A 86 15.46 7.02 -5.95
CA ILE A 86 16.45 8.07 -5.70
C ILE A 86 17.05 7.91 -4.30
N ASP A 87 18.21 8.51 -4.08
CA ASP A 87 18.80 8.57 -2.76
C ASP A 87 17.97 9.44 -1.81
N ILE A 88 17.78 8.95 -0.58
CA ILE A 88 17.17 9.73 0.49
C ILE A 88 18.22 10.73 1.00
N PRO A 89 17.90 12.03 1.14
CA PRO A 89 18.80 13.01 1.74
C PRO A 89 19.36 12.54 3.08
N SER A 90 20.65 12.78 3.30
CA SER A 90 21.35 12.28 4.49
C SER A 90 20.73 12.78 5.80
N ASP A 91 20.21 14.00 5.82
CA ASP A 91 19.54 14.60 6.99
C ASP A 91 18.13 14.03 7.27
N LEU A 92 17.59 13.23 6.34
CA LEU A 92 16.34 12.49 6.53
C LEU A 92 16.56 11.02 6.92
N ASN A 93 17.78 10.50 6.83
CA ASN A 93 18.07 9.09 7.10
C ASN A 93 19.40 8.80 7.83
N SER A 94 20.01 9.82 8.44
CA SER A 94 21.25 9.71 9.20
C SER A 94 21.09 8.86 10.47
N GLU A 95 22.13 8.13 10.85
CA GLU A 95 22.18 7.40 12.12
C GLU A 95 22.33 8.31 13.34
N LEU A 96 22.72 9.57 13.13
CA LEU A 96 22.89 10.57 14.17
C LEU A 96 21.55 11.23 14.56
N GLU A 97 20.51 11.07 13.73
CA GLU A 97 19.20 11.65 13.95
C GLU A 97 18.29 10.71 14.75
N THR A 98 17.44 11.29 15.59
CA THR A 98 16.45 10.51 16.36
C THR A 98 15.35 9.94 15.47
N ASP A 99 15.01 10.68 14.41
CA ASP A 99 13.99 10.30 13.44
C ASP A 99 14.65 10.00 12.10
N ARG A 100 14.19 8.92 11.47
CA ARG A 100 14.71 8.43 10.19
C ARG A 100 13.54 8.06 9.30
N LEU A 101 13.63 8.45 8.03
CA LEU A 101 12.61 8.15 7.05
C LEU A 101 12.61 6.66 6.68
N TYR A 102 13.78 6.02 6.69
CA TYR A 102 13.93 4.59 6.42
C TYR A 102 14.79 3.90 7.49
N PRO A 103 14.22 3.59 8.66
CA PRO A 103 14.95 2.93 9.75
C PRO A 103 15.27 1.46 9.41
N PRO A 104 16.35 0.89 9.97
CA PRO A 104 16.82 -0.46 9.66
C PRO A 104 15.90 -1.58 10.21
N ALA A 105 15.08 -1.27 11.21
CA ALA A 105 14.17 -2.22 11.83
C ALA A 105 12.74 -2.01 11.34
N ARG A 106 12.01 -3.10 11.10
CA ARG A 106 10.57 -3.06 10.86
C ARG A 106 9.88 -2.73 12.17
N SER A 107 9.23 -1.57 12.25
CA SER A 107 8.38 -1.17 13.36
C SER A 107 7.38 -0.12 12.86
N HIS A 108 6.30 0.09 13.61
CA HIS A 108 5.41 1.22 13.38
C HIS A 108 5.75 2.32 14.40
N ARG A 109 5.83 3.56 13.92
CA ARG A 109 5.95 4.74 14.75
C ARG A 109 5.05 5.81 14.17
N SER A 110 4.28 6.46 15.03
CA SER A 110 3.30 7.49 14.66
C SER A 110 3.56 8.84 15.33
N ASN A 111 4.60 8.93 16.15
CA ASN A 111 4.99 10.16 16.83
C ASN A 111 6.41 10.56 16.41
N PHE A 112 6.52 11.64 15.65
CA PHE A 112 7.75 12.18 15.09
C PHE A 112 7.93 13.63 15.50
N ASP A 113 9.17 14.10 15.50
CA ASP A 113 9.46 15.50 15.71
C ASP A 113 8.78 16.36 14.60
N PRO A 114 8.07 17.45 14.95
CA PRO A 114 7.39 18.28 13.96
C PRO A 114 8.31 18.89 12.91
N GLN A 115 9.57 19.20 13.26
CA GLN A 115 10.55 19.71 12.29
C GLN A 115 10.98 18.59 11.35
N PHE A 116 11.14 17.36 11.83
CA PHE A 116 11.41 16.21 10.98
C PHE A 116 10.28 15.97 9.97
N ILE A 117 9.01 16.00 10.41
CA ILE A 117 7.85 15.90 9.51
C ILE A 117 7.93 16.99 8.42
N LYS A 118 8.20 18.23 8.81
CA LYS A 118 8.32 19.34 7.86
C LYS A 118 9.44 19.12 6.84
N LYS A 119 10.62 18.64 7.25
CA LYS A 119 11.72 18.37 6.32
C LYS A 119 11.36 17.28 5.31
N VAL A 120 10.68 16.21 5.75
CA VAL A 120 10.21 15.14 4.86
C VAL A 120 9.18 15.68 3.86
N ASP A 121 8.23 16.50 4.30
CA ASP A 121 7.21 17.11 3.45
C ASP A 121 7.83 18.07 2.42
N ASP A 122 8.72 18.96 2.86
CA ASP A 122 9.45 19.88 1.98
C ASP A 122 10.25 19.11 0.90
N TRP A 123 10.93 18.03 1.30
CA TRP A 123 11.65 17.16 0.37
C TRP A 123 10.70 16.48 -0.61
N PHE A 124 9.63 15.86 -0.13
CA PHE A 124 8.63 15.18 -0.97
C PHE A 124 8.02 16.14 -2.00
N ILE A 125 7.67 17.35 -1.58
CA ILE A 125 7.10 18.39 -2.46
C ILE A 125 8.12 18.85 -3.50
N SER A 126 9.41 18.96 -3.14
CA SER A 126 10.48 19.41 -4.04
C SER A 126 10.76 18.47 -5.22
N ILE A 127 10.40 17.18 -5.09
CA ILE A 127 10.62 16.19 -6.14
C ILE A 127 9.65 16.48 -7.29
N VAL A 128 10.16 16.45 -8.52
CA VAL A 128 9.31 16.59 -9.73
C VAL A 128 8.87 15.19 -10.19
N GLY A 129 7.61 15.08 -10.60
CA GLY A 129 7.00 13.81 -11.00
C GLY A 129 6.14 13.21 -9.90
N ARG A 130 4.98 12.65 -10.29
CA ARG A 130 3.99 12.04 -9.41
C ARG A 130 3.45 10.76 -10.04
N GLY A 131 2.95 9.86 -9.22
CA GLY A 131 2.47 8.55 -9.63
C GLY A 131 3.60 7.58 -9.97
N LEU A 132 3.37 6.75 -10.98
CA LEU A 132 4.31 5.72 -11.44
C LEU A 132 5.50 6.33 -12.19
N GLN A 133 6.69 6.34 -11.59
CA GLN A 133 7.92 6.86 -12.18
C GLN A 133 8.87 5.75 -12.70
N GLY A 134 8.74 4.52 -12.20
CA GLY A 134 9.56 3.39 -12.64
C GLY A 134 8.86 2.05 -12.52
N ARG A 135 9.38 1.03 -13.20
CA ARG A 135 8.87 -0.36 -13.11
C ARG A 135 9.30 -1.00 -11.78
N PRO A 136 8.53 -1.94 -11.23
CA PRO A 136 8.97 -2.70 -10.06
C PRO A 136 10.33 -3.36 -10.30
N ALA A 137 11.21 -3.33 -9.30
CA ALA A 137 12.51 -4.00 -9.35
C ALA A 137 12.36 -5.53 -9.26
N SER A 138 11.31 -5.98 -8.58
CA SER A 138 10.87 -7.36 -8.44
C SER A 138 9.36 -7.37 -8.24
N TRP A 139 8.71 -8.48 -8.62
CA TRP A 139 7.31 -8.79 -8.33
C TRP A 139 7.24 -9.90 -7.28
#